data_AF-A0A382JPH1-F1
#
_entry.id   AF-A0A382JPH1-F1
#
_cell.length_a   1.000
_cell.length_b   1.000
_cell.length_c   1.000
_cell.angle_alpha   90.00
_cell.angle_beta   90.00
_cell.angle_gamma   90.00
#
_symmetry.space_group_name_H-M   'P 1'
#
loop_
_entity.id
_entity.type
_entity.pdbx_description
1 polymer ?
#
loop_
_entity_poly.entity_id
_entity_poly.type
_entity_poly.pdbx_seq_one_letter_code
_entity_poly.pdbx_strand_id
1 'polypeptide(L)'
;MIGEVAAVLSALKALNDGINTIREAGKNAHGLSGIVGKWGESQEKYNEVERARAGKMSYKEALAMESAKRQLLNFDRQLKDICLMQGQADLYAAIKNRMEESRLAHEKEVARLKIKRREFKKNANLVLGLFVVWLFGMSVLYIIVKFTI
;
A
#
# COMPACT_ATOMS: atom_id res chain seq x y z
N MET A 1 15.54 -0.42 -12.88
CA MET A 1 14.22 -0.78 -12.33
C MET A 1 14.06 0.06 -11.10
N ILE A 2 13.06 0.93 -11.04
CA ILE A 2 12.75 1.66 -9.81
C ILE A 2 12.38 0.65 -8.72
N GLY A 3 12.82 0.91 -7.49
CA GLY A 3 12.63 0.00 -6.35
C GLY A 3 11.17 -0.38 -6.09
N GLU A 4 10.24 0.51 -6.44
CA GLU A 4 8.80 0.31 -6.37
C GLU A 4 8.31 -0.81 -7.31
N VAL A 5 8.75 -0.80 -8.58
CA VAL A 5 8.42 -1.86 -9.56
C VAL A 5 9.10 -3.18 -9.17
N ALA A 6 10.32 -3.11 -8.61
CA ALA A 6 11.02 -4.29 -8.10
C ALA A 6 10.29 -4.92 -6.91
N ALA A 7 9.72 -4.11 -6.02
CA ALA A 7 8.93 -4.59 -4.89
C ALA A 7 7.67 -5.33 -5.34
N VAL A 8 6.97 -4.82 -6.36
CA VAL A 8 5.82 -5.51 -6.97
C VAL A 8 6.23 -6.86 -7.54
N LEU A 9 7.30 -6.91 -8.34
CA LEU A 9 7.76 -8.17 -8.93
C LEU A 9 8.21 -9.20 -7.89
N SER A 10 8.88 -8.77 -6.82
CA SER A 10 9.26 -9.65 -5.71
C SER A 10 8.05 -10.21 -4.96
N ALA A 11 7.03 -9.37 -4.71
CA ALA A 11 5.79 -9.80 -4.08
C ALA A 11 5.03 -10.81 -4.96
N LEU A 12 5.02 -10.60 -6.28
CA LEU A 12 4.43 -11.52 -7.24
C LEU A 12 5.19 -12.85 -7.35
N LYS A 13 6.52 -12.82 -7.26
CA LYS A 13 7.32 -14.05 -7.21
C LYS A 13 6.98 -14.87 -5.97
N ALA A 14 6.89 -14.23 -4.80
CA ALA A 14 6.48 -14.90 -3.57
C ALA A 14 5.05 -15.47 -3.64
N LEU A 15 4.15 -14.82 -4.37
CA LEU A 15 2.82 -15.33 -4.69
C LEU A 15 2.85 -16.59 -5.56
N ASN A 16 3.63 -16.55 -6.62
CA ASN A 16 3.75 -17.66 -7.56
C ASN A 16 4.39 -18.89 -6.89
N ASP A 17 5.40 -18.68 -6.05
CA ASP A 17 6.02 -19.75 -5.27
C ASP A 17 5.04 -20.31 -4.22
N GLY A 18 4.25 -19.43 -3.60
CA GLY A 18 3.21 -19.81 -2.64
C GLY A 18 2.12 -20.68 -3.26
N ILE A 19 1.59 -20.32 -4.42
CA ILE A 19 0.52 -21.08 -5.06
C ILE A 19 1.00 -22.44 -5.59
N ASN A 20 2.24 -22.51 -6.08
CA ASN A 20 2.87 -23.80 -6.42
C ASN A 20 2.98 -24.70 -5.18
N THR A 21 3.36 -24.12 -4.04
CA THR A 21 3.39 -24.84 -2.76
C THR A 21 2.01 -25.35 -2.33
N ILE A 22 0.94 -24.56 -2.50
CA ILE A 22 -0.43 -25.02 -2.22
C ILE A 22 -0.83 -26.16 -3.16
N ARG A 23 -0.52 -26.01 -4.45
CA ARG A 23 -0.87 -26.99 -5.48
C ARG A 23 -0.19 -28.33 -5.21
N GLU A 24 1.07 -28.32 -4.77
CA GLU A 24 1.82 -29.51 -4.38
C GLU A 24 1.38 -30.08 -3.03
N ALA A 25 1.06 -29.22 -2.05
CA ALA A 25 0.64 -29.63 -0.72
C ALA A 25 -0.83 -30.12 -0.65
N GLY A 26 -1.61 -29.94 -1.72
CA GLY A 26 -2.90 -30.58 -1.98
C GLY A 26 -4.09 -30.18 -1.09
N LYS A 27 -3.90 -29.79 0.19
CA LYS A 27 -5.02 -29.67 1.15
C LYS A 27 -4.87 -28.62 2.27
N ASN A 28 -3.84 -27.78 2.26
CA ASN A 28 -3.63 -26.81 3.34
C ASN A 28 -4.46 -25.54 3.15
N ALA A 29 -5.70 -25.53 3.66
CA ALA A 29 -6.57 -24.35 3.72
C ALA A 29 -5.89 -23.12 4.39
N HIS A 30 -4.98 -23.36 5.34
CA HIS A 30 -4.19 -22.30 5.98
C HIS A 30 -3.21 -21.61 5.03
N GLY A 31 -2.65 -22.33 4.05
CA GLY A 31 -1.79 -21.75 3.02
C GLY A 31 -2.56 -20.83 2.08
N LEU A 32 -3.80 -21.21 1.76
CA LEU A 32 -4.69 -20.45 0.88
C LEU A 32 -4.97 -19.05 1.44
N SER A 33 -5.36 -18.95 2.72
CA SER A 33 -5.64 -17.67 3.36
C SER A 33 -4.42 -16.72 3.36
N GLY A 34 -3.23 -17.23 3.71
CA GLY A 34 -2.01 -16.44 3.72
C GLY A 34 -1.58 -15.96 2.33
N ILE A 35 -1.81 -16.78 1.30
CA ILE A 35 -1.43 -16.46 -0.08
C ILE A 35 -2.45 -15.52 -0.72
N VAL A 36 -3.74 -15.66 -0.42
CA VAL A 36 -4.78 -14.69 -0.79
C VAL A 36 -4.50 -13.32 -0.16
N GLY A 37 -4.07 -13.27 1.10
CA GLY A 37 -3.64 -12.02 1.74
C GLY A 37 -2.46 -11.35 1.02
N LYS A 38 -1.43 -12.14 0.67
CA LYS A 38 -0.28 -11.66 -0.13
C LYS A 38 -0.70 -11.19 -1.53
N TRP A 39 -1.69 -11.83 -2.14
CA TRP A 39 -2.29 -11.39 -3.41
C TRP A 39 -2.95 -10.03 -3.30
N GLY A 40 -3.74 -9.81 -2.25
CA GLY A 40 -4.32 -8.50 -1.95
C GLY A 40 -3.25 -7.41 -1.82
N GLU A 41 -2.21 -7.67 -1.01
CA GLU A 41 -1.11 -6.73 -0.81
C GLU A 41 -0.33 -6.44 -2.11
N SER A 42 -0.13 -7.46 -2.95
CA SER A 42 0.57 -7.31 -4.23
C SER A 42 -0.25 -6.54 -5.26
N GLN A 43 -1.57 -6.75 -5.27
CA GLN A 43 -2.49 -5.98 -6.12
C GLN A 43 -2.57 -4.51 -5.68
N GLU A 44 -2.55 -4.26 -4.37
CA GLU A 44 -2.48 -2.91 -3.82
C GLU A 44 -1.18 -2.21 -4.22
N LYS A 45 -0.03 -2.83 -3.98
CA LYS A 45 1.28 -2.30 -4.40
C LYS A 45 1.32 -2.04 -5.91
N TYR A 46 0.79 -2.94 -6.73
CA TYR A 46 0.66 -2.70 -8.18
C TYR A 46 -0.13 -1.42 -8.47
N ASN A 47 -1.32 -1.26 -7.86
CA ASN A 47 -2.17 -0.09 -8.07
C ASN A 47 -1.54 1.21 -7.56
N GLU A 48 -0.81 1.16 -6.44
CA GLU A 48 -0.07 2.31 -5.91
C GLU A 48 1.01 2.77 -6.87
N VAL A 49 1.81 1.84 -7.40
CA VAL A 49 2.87 2.13 -8.38
C VAL A 49 2.27 2.66 -9.68
N GLU A 50 1.19 2.04 -10.16
CA GLU A 50 0.47 2.50 -11.36
C GLU A 50 -0.04 3.94 -11.18
N ARG A 51 -0.68 4.26 -10.04
CA ARG A 51 -1.17 5.62 -9.73
C ARG A 51 -0.02 6.61 -9.56
N ALA A 52 1.07 6.21 -8.91
CA ALA A 52 2.22 7.09 -8.65
C ALA A 52 3.02 7.41 -9.91
N ARG A 53 3.03 6.49 -10.89
CA ARG A 53 3.88 6.54 -12.09
C ARG A 53 3.09 6.68 -13.39
N ALA A 54 1.77 6.84 -13.34
CA ALA A 54 0.94 7.10 -14.51
C ALA A 54 1.51 8.27 -15.34
N GLY A 55 1.87 7.99 -16.60
CA GLY A 55 2.45 8.96 -17.54
C GLY A 55 3.94 9.29 -17.34
N LYS A 56 4.64 8.65 -16.38
CA LYS A 56 6.07 8.87 -16.10
C LYS A 56 6.93 7.60 -16.17
N MET A 57 6.37 6.48 -16.63
CA MET A 57 7.10 5.21 -16.72
C MET A 57 8.02 5.13 -17.93
N SER A 58 9.21 4.57 -17.73
CA SER A 58 10.06 4.10 -18.83
C SER A 58 9.43 2.87 -19.50
N TYR A 59 9.73 2.64 -20.78
CA TYR A 59 9.26 1.48 -21.55
C TYR A 59 9.54 0.13 -20.84
N LYS A 60 10.70 0.02 -20.17
CA LYS A 60 11.08 -1.16 -19.38
C LYS A 60 10.19 -1.36 -18.14
N GLU A 61 9.73 -0.27 -17.55
CA GLU A 61 8.88 -0.30 -16.35
C GLU A 61 7.44 -0.60 -16.73
N ALA A 62 6.95 -0.01 -17.82
CA ALA A 62 5.66 -0.35 -18.39
C ALA A 62 5.57 -1.85 -18.75
N LEU A 63 6.63 -2.42 -19.36
CA LEU A 63 6.69 -3.85 -19.64
C LEU A 63 6.66 -4.69 -18.36
N ALA A 64 7.41 -4.29 -17.33
CA ALA A 64 7.42 -4.96 -16.04
C ALA A 64 6.04 -4.91 -15.37
N MET A 65 5.34 -3.78 -15.43
CA MET A 65 3.97 -3.65 -14.91
C MET A 65 2.97 -4.50 -15.69
N GLU A 66 3.03 -4.52 -17.02
CA GLU A 66 2.19 -5.41 -17.81
C GLU A 66 2.45 -6.89 -17.48
N SER A 67 3.71 -7.28 -17.26
CA SER A 67 4.03 -8.63 -16.79
C SER A 67 3.47 -8.91 -15.39
N ALA A 68 3.50 -7.91 -14.50
CA ALA A 68 2.98 -8.00 -13.15
C ALA A 68 1.46 -8.17 -13.13
N LYS A 69 0.76 -7.41 -13.97
CA LYS A 69 -0.70 -7.52 -14.18
C LYS A 69 -1.09 -8.92 -14.68
N ARG A 70 -0.34 -9.47 -15.64
CA ARG A 70 -0.57 -10.85 -16.12
C ARG A 70 -0.35 -11.90 -15.03
N GLN A 71 0.66 -11.73 -14.18
CA GLN A 71 0.89 -12.63 -13.04
C GLN A 71 -0.24 -12.57 -12.02
N LEU A 72 -0.76 -11.38 -11.70
CA LEU A 72 -1.93 -11.22 -10.82
C LEU A 72 -3.18 -11.93 -11.37
N LEU A 73 -3.43 -11.83 -12.68
CA LEU A 73 -4.56 -12.50 -13.34
C LEU A 73 -4.39 -14.02 -13.39
N ASN A 74 -3.18 -14.50 -13.65
CA ASN A 74 -2.89 -15.93 -13.63
C ASN A 74 -3.06 -16.51 -12.23
N PHE A 75 -2.65 -15.78 -11.20
CA PHE A 75 -2.88 -16.18 -9.82
C PHE A 75 -4.37 -16.29 -9.50
N ASP A 76 -5.20 -15.32 -9.89
CA ASP A 76 -6.66 -15.36 -9.66
C ASP A 76 -7.31 -16.59 -10.32
N ARG A 77 -6.89 -16.93 -11.55
CA ARG A 77 -7.33 -18.16 -12.23
C ARG A 77 -6.92 -19.41 -11.47
N GLN A 78 -5.66 -19.51 -11.06
CA GLN A 78 -5.17 -20.67 -10.31
C GLN A 78 -5.85 -20.79 -8.94
N LEU A 79 -6.11 -19.67 -8.26
CA LEU A 79 -6.85 -19.63 -7.01
C LEU A 79 -8.27 -20.17 -7.22
N LYS A 80 -8.95 -19.70 -8.27
CA LYS A 80 -10.27 -20.19 -8.65
C LYS A 80 -10.25 -21.70 -8.92
N ASP A 81 -9.27 -22.19 -9.67
CA ASP A 81 -9.14 -23.61 -9.99
C ASP A 81 -8.94 -24.45 -8.71
N ILE A 82 -8.10 -23.99 -7.77
CA ILE A 82 -7.88 -24.66 -6.47
C ILE A 82 -9.17 -24.67 -5.64
N CYS A 83 -9.88 -23.54 -5.54
CA CYS A 83 -11.14 -23.47 -4.81
C CYS A 83 -12.22 -24.37 -5.41
N LEU A 84 -12.31 -24.43 -6.76
CA LEU A 84 -13.24 -25.32 -7.46
C LEU A 84 -12.88 -26.79 -7.26
N MET A 85 -11.61 -27.16 -7.35
CA MET A 85 -11.14 -28.52 -7.07
C MET A 85 -11.42 -28.96 -5.63
N GLN A 86 -11.45 -28.02 -4.68
CA GLN A 86 -11.78 -28.28 -3.27
C GLN A 86 -13.29 -28.28 -2.99
N GLY A 87 -14.14 -28.06 -4.00
CA GLY A 87 -15.60 -27.97 -3.83
C GLY A 87 -16.04 -26.70 -3.10
N GLN A 88 -15.16 -25.72 -2.96
CA GLN A 88 -15.37 -24.47 -2.22
C GLN A 88 -15.53 -23.28 -3.18
N ALA A 89 -16.46 -23.38 -4.12
CA ALA A 89 -16.78 -22.29 -5.06
C ALA A 89 -17.27 -21.03 -4.32
N ASP A 90 -18.07 -21.21 -3.26
CA ASP A 90 -18.58 -20.12 -2.43
C ASP A 90 -17.47 -19.39 -1.68
N LEU A 91 -16.41 -20.09 -1.29
CA LEU A 91 -15.25 -19.51 -0.62
C LEU A 91 -14.52 -18.53 -1.55
N TYR A 92 -14.35 -18.88 -2.83
CA TYR A 92 -13.75 -17.98 -3.81
C TYR A 92 -14.57 -16.69 -3.97
N ALA A 93 -15.90 -16.81 -4.10
CA ALA A 93 -16.78 -15.65 -4.21
C ALA A 93 -16.77 -14.78 -2.94
N ALA A 94 -16.82 -15.40 -1.75
CA ALA A 94 -16.75 -14.72 -0.47
C ALA A 94 -15.41 -13.99 -0.26
N ILE A 95 -14.30 -14.61 -0.65
CA ILE A 95 -12.96 -14.01 -0.61
C ILE A 95 -12.93 -12.77 -1.50
N LYS A 96 -13.41 -12.88 -2.74
CA LYS A 96 -13.41 -11.77 -3.70
C LYS A 96 -14.24 -10.59 -3.20
N ASN A 97 -15.46 -10.86 -2.71
CA ASN A 97 -16.33 -9.84 -2.13
C ASN A 97 -15.69 -9.16 -0.92
N ARG A 98 -15.11 -9.92 0.02
CA ARG A 98 -14.42 -9.33 1.18
C ARG A 98 -13.19 -8.53 0.82
N MET A 99 -12.48 -8.92 -0.23
CA MET A 99 -11.34 -8.17 -0.76
C MET A 99 -11.77 -6.84 -1.39
N GLU A 100 -12.89 -6.83 -2.13
CA GLU A 100 -13.47 -5.59 -2.66
C GLU A 100 -13.93 -4.67 -1.53
N GLU A 101 -14.63 -5.20 -0.53
CA GLU A 101 -15.04 -4.45 0.67
C GLU A 101 -13.82 -3.90 1.44
N SER A 102 -12.79 -4.72 1.62
CA SER A 102 -11.56 -4.33 2.33
C SER A 102 -10.77 -3.30 1.54
N ARG A 103 -10.73 -3.37 0.21
CA ARG A 103 -10.16 -2.32 -0.65
C ARG A 103 -10.90 -0.99 -0.48
N LEU A 104 -12.23 -1.02 -0.50
CA LEU A 104 -13.05 0.18 -0.29
C LEU A 104 -12.86 0.75 1.12
N ALA A 105 -12.73 -0.10 2.13
CA ALA A 105 -12.44 0.32 3.51
C ALA A 105 -11.04 0.92 3.65
N HIS A 106 -10.03 0.30 3.04
CA HIS A 106 -8.65 0.77 3.11
C HIS A 106 -8.45 2.08 2.36
N GLU A 107 -9.07 2.27 1.19
CA GLU A 107 -9.06 3.57 0.50
C GLU A 107 -9.67 4.69 1.36
N LYS A 108 -10.77 4.41 2.07
CA LYS A 108 -11.40 5.34 3.01
C LYS A 108 -10.52 5.63 4.22
N GLU A 109 -9.76 4.66 4.71
CA GLU A 109 -8.83 4.85 5.84
C GLU A 109 -7.58 5.63 5.44
N VAL A 110 -6.98 5.31 4.29
CA VAL A 110 -5.83 6.03 3.75
C VAL A 110 -6.19 7.49 3.45
N ALA A 111 -7.39 7.75 2.92
CA ALA A 111 -7.89 9.11 2.73
C ALA A 111 -8.02 9.86 4.08
N ARG A 112 -8.62 9.23 5.10
CA ARG A 112 -8.72 9.80 6.45
C ARG A 112 -7.36 10.08 7.08
N LEU A 113 -6.40 9.17 6.95
CA LEU A 113 -5.05 9.34 7.46
C LEU A 113 -4.28 10.46 6.75
N LYS A 114 -4.45 10.61 5.43
CA LYS A 114 -3.87 11.74 4.67
C LYS A 114 -4.42 13.09 5.13
N ILE A 115 -5.72 13.16 5.43
CA ILE A 115 -6.36 14.38 5.96
C ILE A 115 -5.76 14.73 7.32
N LYS A 116 -5.70 13.77 8.25
CA LYS A 116 -5.08 13.98 9.58
C LYS A 116 -3.62 14.42 9.50
N ARG A 117 -2.83 13.85 8.59
CA ARG A 117 -1.43 14.28 8.37
C ARG A 117 -1.30 15.72 7.86
N ARG A 118 -2.25 16.19 7.05
CA ARG A 118 -2.28 17.59 6.57
C ARG A 118 -2.63 18.55 7.71
N GLU A 119 -3.58 18.18 8.56
CA GLU A 119 -3.97 18.98 9.73
C GLU A 119 -2.82 19.09 10.74
N PHE A 120 -2.13 17.99 11.01
CA PHE A 120 -0.98 17.98 11.91
C PHE A 120 0.17 18.87 11.41
N LYS A 121 0.46 18.87 10.10
CA LYS A 121 1.46 19.77 9.50
C LYS A 121 1.08 21.24 9.61
N LYS A 122 -0.20 21.58 9.42
CA LYS A 122 -0.68 22.97 9.55
C LYS A 122 -0.57 23.47 11.00
N ASN A 123 -0.99 22.65 11.95
CA ASN A 123 -0.90 22.98 13.38
C ASN A 123 0.55 23.08 13.85
N ALA A 124 1.44 22.17 13.40
CA ALA A 124 2.86 22.24 13.71
C ALA A 124 3.52 23.52 13.17
N ASN A 125 3.20 23.94 11.94
CA ASN A 125 3.76 25.18 11.37
C ASN A 125 3.26 26.44 12.10
N LEU A 126 1.99 26.46 12.51
CA LEU A 126 1.44 27.57 13.29
C LEU A 126 2.07 27.66 14.68
N VAL A 127 2.18 26.53 15.40
CA VAL A 127 2.80 26.49 16.73
C VAL A 127 4.27 26.91 16.65
N LEU A 128 5.01 26.43 15.65
CA LEU A 128 6.42 26.76 15.47
C LEU A 128 6.61 28.23 15.07
N GLY A 129 5.74 28.78 14.22
CA GLY A 129 5.72 30.21 13.90
C GLY A 129 5.42 31.09 15.12
N LEU A 130 4.45 30.70 15.95
CA LEU A 130 4.11 31.43 17.19
C LEU A 130 5.27 31.41 18.19
N PHE A 131 5.96 30.28 18.29
CA PHE A 131 7.11 30.10 19.17
C PHE A 131 8.30 30.97 18.73
N VAL A 132 8.56 31.07 17.42
CA VAL A 132 9.62 31.93 16.87
C VAL A 132 9.33 33.42 17.12
N VAL A 133 8.07 33.85 16.93
CA VAL A 133 7.66 35.24 17.22
C VAL A 133 7.80 35.56 18.71
N TRP A 134 7.41 34.63 19.58
CA TRP A 134 7.55 34.78 21.03
C TRP A 134 9.03 34.88 21.47
N LEU A 135 9.90 34.02 20.93
CA LEU A 135 11.34 34.08 21.20
C LEU A 135 11.97 35.39 20.72
N PHE A 136 11.58 35.89 19.55
CA PHE A 136 12.04 37.18 19.04
C PHE A 136 11.56 38.34 19.94
N GLY A 137 10.30 38.34 20.36
CA GLY A 137 9.76 39.35 21.27
C GLY A 137 10.49 39.38 22.61
N MET A 138 10.77 38.21 23.20
CA MET A 138 11.52 38.10 24.46
C MET A 138 12.99 38.53 24.31
N SER A 139 13.60 38.24 23.17
CA SER A 139 14.98 38.65 22.88
C SER A 139 15.10 40.17 22.77
N VAL A 140 14.14 40.83 22.11
CA VAL A 140 14.10 42.30 22.00
C VAL A 140 13.87 42.94 23.37
N LEU A 141 12.95 42.41 24.17
CA LEU A 141 12.71 42.91 25.54
C LEU A 141 13.95 42.77 26.43
N TYR A 142 14.67 41.65 26.35
CA TYR A 142 15.90 41.45 27.10
C TYR A 142 16.99 42.47 26.73
N ILE A 143 17.15 42.78 25.44
CA ILE A 143 18.12 43.79 24.97
C ILE A 143 17.74 45.19 25.48
N ILE A 144 16.46 45.55 25.43
CA ILE A 144 15.97 46.86 25.91
C ILE A 144 16.20 47.02 27.41
N VAL A 145 15.89 45.99 28.20
CA VAL A 145 16.10 46.00 29.66
C VAL A 145 17.58 46.11 30.00
N LYS A 146 18.45 45.38 29.29
CA LYS A 146 19.91 45.43 29.52
C LYS A 146 20.54 46.75 29.10
N PHE A 147 19.96 47.48 28.14
CA PHE A 147 20.48 48.77 27.69
C PHE A 147 19.98 49.95 28.56
N THR A 148 18.91 49.74 29.33
CA THR A 148 18.28 50.75 30.19
C THR A 148 18.79 50.72 31.65
N ILE A 149 19.40 49.59 32.07
CA ILE A 149 20.10 49.40 33.35
C ILE A 149 21.59 49.63 33.14
#